data_AF-A0A7Y5FYH8-F1
#
_entry.id   AF-A0A7Y5FYH8-F1
#
_cell.length_a   1.000
_cell.length_b   1.000
_cell.length_c   1.000
_cell.angle_alpha   90.00
_cell.angle_beta   90.00
_cell.angle_gamma   90.00
#
_symmetry.space_group_name_H-M   'P 1'
#
loop_
_entity.id
_entity.type
_entity.pdbx_description
1 polymer ?
#
loop_
_entity_poly.entity_id
_entity_poly.type
_entity_poly.pdbx_seq_one_letter_code
_entity_poly.pdbx_strand_id
1 'polypeptide(L)'
;MVENRAQKNVRADLYQTLLQPQSNETPLLQAGDRIFVPPAQRWIAVAGEVHRPAIFELRDDDSESLSSALALAGGTTSLADTLRLEWSRLLPEGRRETQVVNLAETHANGSFAPLRHGDRITVYSKLTQAEVPQVAVYGEVIAPGIYAYEENLRVSDLILRAGGLSRAAYLLEAELARIDPGQPPYREKIALHKILLSQTSDNASGKSADDALLRPDDQLFIRRIPDWRVGPLVEIRGEVKFPGMYAIDWGKTRLSEICQLAGGPTPEASLHEARLYRRRLEHAPLQTEATLPAEILTRFDHEKIKFDRDRQEASLISVDFAKLLLAHEAQHDVVLAPGDLIEFPRQSRLVYVTGAVGLPGGIPFVPGEKVSGYIARAGGFGLHASRSRVKVVRATGEIVNDEDAGPLAAGDTIWVPTRSERSSWNTLRDFVTVAAQLATIYVVIDRATGN
;
A
#
# COMPACT_ATOMS: atom_id res chain seq x y z
N MET A 1 56.62 10.17 48.75
CA MET A 1 57.46 10.44 49.93
C MET A 1 57.64 11.94 50.06
N VAL A 2 57.57 12.45 51.29
CA VAL A 2 57.88 13.84 51.64
C VAL A 2 59.19 13.84 52.41
N GLU A 3 60.18 14.59 51.92
CA GLU A 3 61.46 14.80 52.59
C GLU A 3 61.46 16.18 53.25
N ASN A 4 61.37 16.21 54.59
CA ASN A 4 61.43 17.45 55.37
C ASN A 4 62.89 17.82 55.69
N ARG A 5 63.18 19.11 55.89
CA ARG A 5 64.49 19.66 56.32
C ARG A 5 65.15 18.93 57.51
N ALA A 6 64.40 18.21 58.35
CA ALA A 6 64.93 17.35 59.41
C ALA A 6 65.40 15.94 58.95
N GLN A 7 65.57 15.69 57.63
CA GLN A 7 65.94 14.38 57.04
C GLN A 7 65.00 13.21 57.41
N LYS A 8 63.75 13.51 57.76
CA LYS A 8 62.75 12.49 58.05
C LYS A 8 61.91 12.24 56.80
N ASN A 9 62.11 11.07 56.18
CA ASN A 9 61.27 10.62 55.08
C ASN A 9 59.90 10.19 55.62
N VAL A 10 58.86 10.95 55.27
CA VAL A 10 57.48 10.60 55.60
C VAL A 10 56.82 10.00 54.37
N ARG A 11 56.32 8.78 54.48
CA ARG A 11 55.47 8.17 53.45
C ARG A 11 54.02 8.59 53.72
N ALA A 12 53.34 9.04 52.67
CA ALA A 12 51.95 9.44 52.71
C ALA A 12 51.22 8.76 51.56
N ASP A 13 50.06 8.20 51.85
CA ASP A 13 49.13 7.66 50.86
C ASP A 13 48.29 8.82 50.30
N LEU A 14 48.59 9.20 49.06
CA LEU A 14 47.91 10.32 48.40
C LEU A 14 46.43 10.01 48.14
N TYR A 15 46.05 8.74 47.93
CA TYR A 15 44.64 8.37 47.74
C TYR A 15 43.86 8.59 49.04
N GLN A 16 44.39 8.15 50.18
CA GLN A 16 43.76 8.40 51.47
C GLN A 16 43.64 9.90 51.77
N THR A 17 44.68 10.67 51.48
CA THR A 17 44.69 12.12 51.73
C THR A 17 43.66 12.87 50.88
N LEU A 18 43.51 12.49 49.60
CA LEU A 18 42.60 13.16 48.66
C LEU A 18 41.15 12.70 48.79
N LEU A 19 40.93 11.43 49.16
CA LEU A 19 39.58 10.86 49.28
C LEU A 19 38.99 11.01 50.69
N GLN A 20 39.84 11.09 51.73
CA GLN A 20 39.46 11.22 53.14
C GLN A 20 40.29 12.30 53.85
N PRO A 21 40.00 13.59 53.60
CA PRO A 21 40.80 14.72 54.08
C PRO A 21 40.77 14.95 55.60
N GLN A 22 39.95 14.19 56.34
CA GLN A 22 39.81 14.25 57.81
C GLN A 22 40.74 13.26 58.54
N SER A 23 41.61 12.53 57.82
CA SER A 23 42.54 11.58 58.44
C SER A 23 43.73 12.30 59.11
N ASN A 24 44.01 11.97 60.37
CA ASN A 24 45.14 12.48 61.16
C ASN A 24 46.53 12.08 60.60
N GLU A 25 46.58 11.44 59.43
CA GLU A 25 47.80 10.92 58.81
C GLU A 25 48.33 11.81 57.67
N THR A 26 47.69 12.96 57.41
CA THR A 26 48.16 13.90 56.38
C THR A 26 49.40 14.67 56.88
N PRO A 27 50.58 14.53 56.27
CA PRO A 27 51.76 15.27 56.69
C PRO A 27 51.59 16.76 56.40
N LEU A 28 51.86 17.61 57.40
CA LEU A 28 51.86 19.05 57.23
C LEU A 28 53.07 19.47 56.38
N LEU A 29 52.81 20.07 55.22
CA LEU A 29 53.86 20.54 54.32
C LEU A 29 54.39 21.91 54.76
N GLN A 30 55.70 22.10 54.70
CA GLN A 30 56.37 23.37 54.96
C GLN A 30 57.06 23.90 53.71
N ALA A 31 57.32 25.21 53.70
CA ALA A 31 58.04 25.84 52.60
C ALA A 31 59.45 25.24 52.44
N GLY A 32 59.72 24.67 51.26
CA GLY A 32 60.98 24.02 50.92
C GLY A 32 60.94 22.49 50.95
N ASP A 33 59.83 21.87 51.34
CA ASP A 33 59.65 20.42 51.26
C ASP A 33 59.64 19.94 49.80
N ARG A 34 60.22 18.76 49.56
CA ARG A 34 60.21 18.10 48.25
C ARG A 34 59.25 16.92 48.27
N ILE A 35 58.31 16.93 47.33
CA ILE A 35 57.38 15.83 47.12
C ILE A 35 57.93 14.98 45.98
N PHE A 36 58.25 13.72 46.30
CA PHE A 36 58.66 12.74 45.31
C PHE A 36 57.54 11.70 45.12
N VAL A 37 57.04 11.62 43.89
CA VAL A 37 56.06 10.63 43.44
C VAL A 37 56.79 9.65 42.51
N PRO A 38 57.08 8.42 42.96
CA PRO A 38 57.70 7.41 42.10
C PRO A 38 56.73 6.96 40.98
N PRO A 39 57.24 6.35 39.89
CA PRO A 39 56.38 5.75 38.88
C PRO A 39 55.60 4.57 39.47
N ALA A 40 54.31 4.48 39.14
CA ALA A 40 53.46 3.39 39.57
C ALA A 40 53.92 2.05 38.97
N GLN A 41 54.18 1.06 39.82
CA GLN A 41 54.65 -0.25 39.38
C GLN A 41 53.50 -1.25 39.18
N ARG A 42 52.48 -1.18 40.03
CA ARG A 42 51.31 -2.06 39.99
C ARG A 42 50.06 -1.23 39.77
N TRP A 43 49.26 -1.56 38.76
CA TRP A 43 48.04 -0.80 38.48
C TRP A 43 46.91 -1.69 38.00
N ILE A 44 45.69 -1.20 38.16
CA ILE A 44 44.45 -1.78 37.66
C ILE A 44 43.64 -0.73 36.92
N ALA A 45 42.81 -1.16 35.98
CA ALA A 45 41.85 -0.28 35.31
C ALA A 45 40.44 -0.57 35.80
N VAL A 46 39.74 0.43 36.33
CA VAL A 46 38.31 0.34 36.67
C VAL A 46 37.53 1.24 35.73
N ALA A 47 36.57 0.67 35.00
CA ALA A 47 35.80 1.37 33.97
C ALA A 47 34.31 1.01 34.02
N GLY A 48 33.48 1.84 33.38
CA GLY A 48 32.03 1.63 33.28
C GLY A 48 31.24 2.42 34.33
N GLU A 49 30.16 1.83 34.85
CA GLU A 49 29.22 2.43 35.83
C GLU A 49 29.80 2.54 37.25
N VAL A 50 30.89 3.30 37.37
CA VAL A 50 31.52 3.69 38.63
C VAL A 50 31.59 5.20 38.72
N HIS A 51 31.67 5.75 39.94
CA HIS A 51 31.71 7.20 40.12
C HIS A 51 32.98 7.86 39.55
N ARG A 52 34.11 7.12 39.53
CA ARG A 52 35.40 7.61 39.04
C ARG A 52 36.12 6.53 38.22
N PRO A 53 35.78 6.37 36.93
CA PRO A 53 36.49 5.44 36.06
C PRO A 53 37.92 5.94 35.80
N ALA A 54 38.92 5.13 36.16
CA ALA A 54 40.33 5.50 36.04
C ALA A 54 41.24 4.25 36.15
N ILE A 55 42.54 4.50 35.97
CA ILE A 55 43.59 3.56 36.34
C ILE A 55 44.03 3.89 37.77
N PHE A 56 44.07 2.89 38.64
CA PHE A 56 44.45 3.02 40.04
C PHE A 56 45.73 2.23 40.31
N GLU A 57 46.61 2.80 41.13
CA GLU A 57 47.80 2.11 41.62
C GLU A 57 47.39 1.12 42.74
N LEU A 58 47.87 -0.11 42.65
CA LEU A 58 47.71 -1.11 43.70
C LEU A 58 48.82 -0.92 44.74
N ARG A 59 48.52 -1.15 46.02
CA ARG A 59 49.53 -1.27 47.07
C ARG A 59 50.50 -2.41 46.80
N ASP A 60 51.69 -2.29 47.40
CA ASP A 60 52.77 -3.27 47.26
C ASP A 60 52.46 -4.61 47.96
N ASP A 61 51.54 -4.62 48.93
CA ASP A 61 51.02 -5.83 49.56
C ASP A 61 49.86 -6.43 48.73
N ASP A 62 49.85 -7.75 48.56
CA ASP A 62 48.80 -8.49 47.83
C ASP A 62 47.43 -8.51 48.57
N SER A 63 47.16 -7.48 49.37
CA SER A 63 45.97 -7.33 50.20
C SER A 63 44.79 -6.68 49.47
N GLU A 64 45.02 -6.15 48.25
CA GLU A 64 43.97 -5.45 47.50
C GLU A 64 42.96 -6.40 46.86
N SER A 65 41.70 -6.19 47.26
CA SER A 65 40.53 -6.93 46.81
C SER A 65 39.74 -6.15 45.75
N LEU A 66 38.83 -6.84 45.06
CA LEU A 66 37.89 -6.22 44.12
C LEU A 66 37.07 -5.09 44.78
N SER A 67 36.66 -5.27 46.03
CA SER A 67 35.90 -4.25 46.77
C SER A 67 36.75 -3.02 47.08
N SER A 68 38.05 -3.19 47.37
CA SER A 68 38.97 -2.06 47.56
C SER A 68 39.17 -1.25 46.26
N ALA A 69 39.32 -1.94 45.12
CA ALA A 69 39.42 -1.31 43.80
C ALA A 69 38.17 -0.49 43.45
N LEU A 70 36.98 -1.02 43.73
CA LEU A 70 35.73 -0.29 43.52
C LEU A 70 35.58 0.89 44.49
N ALA A 71 36.09 0.78 45.72
CA ALA A 71 36.11 1.89 46.67
C ALA A 71 37.02 3.04 46.19
N LEU A 72 38.18 2.74 45.59
CA LEU A 72 39.04 3.74 44.95
C LEU A 72 38.33 4.46 43.80
N ALA A 73 37.52 3.73 43.03
CA ALA A 73 36.64 4.28 42.00
C ALA A 73 35.43 5.05 42.57
N GLY A 74 35.32 5.21 43.89
CA GLY A 74 34.22 5.91 44.55
C GLY A 74 32.92 5.10 44.63
N GLY A 75 32.99 3.79 44.42
CA GLY A 75 31.82 2.90 44.35
C GLY A 75 31.17 2.85 42.97
N THR A 76 30.17 1.99 42.85
CA THR A 76 29.34 1.85 41.65
C THR A 76 28.21 2.88 41.61
N THR A 77 27.77 3.30 40.43
CA THR A 77 26.58 4.16 40.29
C THR A 77 25.29 3.36 40.59
N SER A 78 24.14 4.04 40.67
CA SER A 78 22.83 3.37 40.82
C SER A 78 22.43 2.52 39.60
N LEU A 79 23.00 2.82 38.43
CA LEU A 79 22.74 2.13 37.17
C LEU A 79 23.66 0.93 36.93
N ALA A 80 24.65 0.70 37.79
CA ALA A 80 25.56 -0.44 37.68
C ALA A 80 24.84 -1.79 37.83
N ASP A 81 25.17 -2.75 36.96
CA ASP A 81 24.85 -4.15 37.17
C ASP A 81 25.87 -4.78 38.13
N THR A 82 25.49 -4.87 39.40
CA THR A 82 26.33 -5.42 40.48
C THR A 82 26.40 -6.95 40.46
N LEU A 83 25.55 -7.63 39.67
CA LEU A 83 25.54 -9.09 39.58
C LEU A 83 26.50 -9.60 38.50
N ARG A 84 26.84 -8.76 37.53
CA ARG A 84 27.63 -9.14 36.34
C ARG A 84 28.76 -8.16 36.07
N LEU A 85 29.66 -8.03 37.03
CA LEU A 85 30.92 -7.31 36.83
C LEU A 85 31.84 -8.18 35.98
N GLU A 86 32.56 -7.57 35.04
CA GLU A 86 33.59 -8.29 34.29
C GLU A 86 34.96 -7.96 34.85
N TRP A 87 35.63 -8.98 35.37
CA TRP A 87 37.06 -8.92 35.64
C TRP A 87 37.82 -9.57 34.49
N SER A 88 38.92 -8.96 34.07
CA SER A 88 39.78 -9.53 33.04
C SER A 88 41.26 -9.27 33.30
N ARG A 89 42.09 -10.28 33.03
CA ARG A 89 43.55 -10.26 33.20
C ARG A 89 44.25 -10.57 31.89
N LEU A 90 45.26 -9.77 31.54
CA LEU A 90 46.13 -10.06 30.41
C LEU A 90 47.20 -11.09 30.81
N LEU A 91 47.19 -12.25 30.16
CA LEU A 91 48.19 -13.29 30.36
C LEU A 91 49.44 -13.01 29.51
N PRO A 92 50.62 -13.56 29.86
CA PRO A 92 51.88 -13.36 29.12
C PRO A 92 51.81 -13.74 27.63
N GLU A 93 50.91 -14.66 27.27
CA GLU A 93 50.67 -15.12 25.90
C GLU A 93 49.82 -14.13 25.07
N GLY A 94 49.45 -12.97 25.64
CA GLY A 94 48.62 -11.95 24.98
C GLY A 94 47.11 -12.23 25.00
N ARG A 95 46.69 -13.36 25.59
CA ARG A 95 45.27 -13.68 25.81
C ARG A 95 44.73 -12.98 27.05
N ARG A 96 43.46 -12.58 27.03
CA ARG A 96 42.74 -12.14 28.23
C ARG A 96 41.97 -13.30 28.84
N GLU A 97 42.21 -13.55 30.12
CA GLU A 97 41.32 -14.34 30.97
C GLU A 97 40.19 -13.42 31.43
N THR A 98 38.95 -13.86 31.34
CA THR A 98 37.77 -13.07 31.73
C THR A 98 36.90 -13.88 32.66
N GLN A 99 36.44 -13.27 33.75
CA GLN A 99 35.52 -13.86 34.72
C GLN A 99 34.40 -12.87 35.03
N VAL A 100 33.15 -13.37 35.03
CA VAL A 100 32.01 -12.60 35.52
C VAL A 100 31.89 -12.80 37.03
N VAL A 101 31.78 -11.69 37.76
CA VAL A 101 31.82 -11.65 39.22
C VAL A 101 30.59 -10.94 39.75
N ASN A 102 29.95 -11.54 40.76
CA ASN A 102 28.88 -10.93 41.52
C ASN A 102 29.48 -10.14 42.69
N LEU A 103 29.19 -8.83 42.77
CA LEU A 103 29.72 -7.96 43.82
C LEU A 103 29.31 -8.42 45.22
N ALA A 104 28.10 -8.94 45.39
CA ALA A 104 27.61 -9.41 46.69
C ALA A 104 28.40 -10.61 47.22
N GLU A 105 28.84 -11.50 46.32
CA GLU A 105 29.61 -12.69 46.67
C GLU A 105 31.04 -12.35 47.11
N THR A 106 31.59 -11.24 46.60
CA THR A 106 32.94 -10.78 46.97
C THR A 106 33.04 -10.28 48.42
N HIS A 107 31.91 -9.92 49.03
CA HIS A 107 31.83 -9.52 50.44
C HIS A 107 31.57 -10.71 51.38
N ALA A 108 30.93 -11.78 50.89
CA ALA A 108 30.46 -12.89 51.73
C ALA A 108 31.47 -14.05 51.84
N ASN A 109 32.21 -14.35 50.76
CA ASN A 109 33.23 -15.40 50.73
C ASN A 109 34.51 -14.79 50.18
N GLY A 110 35.52 -14.55 51.03
CA GLY A 110 36.80 -13.94 50.67
C GLY A 110 37.70 -14.79 49.75
N SER A 111 37.19 -15.27 48.61
CA SER A 111 37.91 -16.15 47.67
C SER A 111 37.94 -15.59 46.25
N PHE A 112 37.94 -14.26 46.08
CA PHE A 112 38.42 -13.69 44.83
C PHE A 112 39.93 -13.59 44.90
N ALA A 113 40.63 -14.04 43.85
CA ALA A 113 42.09 -13.98 43.81
C ALA A 113 42.57 -12.52 43.96
N PRO A 114 43.73 -12.28 44.61
CA PRO A 114 44.26 -10.94 44.75
C PRO A 114 44.46 -10.29 43.37
N LEU A 115 44.19 -8.99 43.31
CA LEU A 115 44.33 -8.23 42.08
C LEU A 115 45.80 -8.13 41.70
N ARG A 116 46.09 -8.29 40.41
CA ARG A 116 47.44 -8.20 39.85
C ARG A 116 47.56 -6.99 38.95
N HIS A 117 48.81 -6.58 38.74
CA HIS A 117 49.15 -5.58 37.75
C HIS A 117 48.52 -5.91 36.39
N GLY A 118 47.83 -4.94 35.79
CA GLY A 118 47.20 -5.07 34.48
C GLY A 118 45.78 -5.63 34.49
N ASP A 119 45.22 -5.97 35.66
CA ASP A 119 43.83 -6.40 35.75
C ASP A 119 42.87 -5.24 35.38
N ARG A 120 41.77 -5.59 34.73
CA ARG A 120 40.72 -4.65 34.33
C ARG A 120 39.37 -5.10 34.87
N ILE A 121 38.68 -4.17 35.51
CA ILE A 121 37.35 -4.33 36.07
C ILE A 121 36.40 -3.44 35.27
N THR A 122 35.43 -4.04 34.59
CA THR A 122 34.40 -3.34 33.82
C THR A 122 33.06 -3.53 34.50
N VAL A 123 32.43 -2.42 34.88
CA VAL A 123 31.10 -2.37 35.47
C VAL A 123 30.09 -1.99 34.40
N TYR A 124 29.25 -2.92 33.98
CA TYR A 124 28.26 -2.65 32.95
C TYR A 124 27.05 -1.89 33.49
N SER A 125 26.35 -1.19 32.60
CA SER A 125 25.10 -0.50 32.91
C SER A 125 23.90 -1.40 32.71
N LYS A 126 23.00 -1.38 33.68
CA LYS A 126 21.67 -2.00 33.60
C LYS A 126 20.90 -1.52 32.37
N LEU A 127 21.12 -0.27 31.94
CA LEU A 127 20.44 0.31 30.77
C LEU A 127 20.99 -0.21 29.43
N THR A 128 22.29 -0.54 29.35
CA THR A 128 22.89 -1.05 28.11
C THR A 128 22.66 -2.55 27.93
N GLN A 129 22.36 -3.27 29.01
CA GLN A 129 22.07 -4.70 28.99
C GLN A 129 20.58 -5.04 29.04
N ALA A 130 19.72 -4.10 29.41
CA ALA A 130 18.27 -4.28 29.34
C ALA A 130 17.81 -4.17 27.88
N GLU A 131 17.21 -5.25 27.36
CA GLU A 131 16.41 -5.14 26.15
C GLU A 131 15.27 -4.16 26.44
N VAL A 132 15.14 -3.13 25.60
CA VAL A 132 14.00 -2.23 25.69
C VAL A 132 12.78 -3.03 25.26
N PRO A 133 11.82 -3.29 26.16
CA PRO A 133 10.65 -4.06 25.80
C PRO A 133 9.90 -3.33 24.68
N GLN A 134 9.38 -4.09 23.74
CA GLN A 134 8.75 -3.54 22.54
C GLN A 134 7.43 -4.25 22.26
N VAL A 135 6.55 -3.60 21.52
CA VAL A 135 5.31 -4.18 20.99
C VAL A 135 5.23 -3.85 19.50
N ALA A 136 4.56 -4.69 18.73
CA ALA A 136 4.39 -4.46 17.29
C ALA A 136 2.92 -4.36 16.91
N VAL A 137 2.64 -3.53 15.91
CA VAL A 137 1.31 -3.46 15.27
C VAL A 137 1.46 -3.54 13.76
N TYR A 138 0.68 -4.43 13.16
CA TYR A 138 0.70 -4.75 11.74
C TYR A 138 -0.68 -4.60 11.11
N GLY A 139 -0.70 -4.31 9.80
CA GLY A 139 -1.92 -4.27 9.00
C GLY A 139 -2.52 -2.87 8.90
N GLU A 140 -3.84 -2.76 9.03
CA GLU A 140 -4.63 -1.56 8.69
C GLU A 140 -4.62 -0.47 9.79
N VAL A 141 -3.43 0.04 10.07
CA VAL A 141 -3.17 1.25 10.85
C VAL A 141 -2.45 2.27 9.98
N ILE A 142 -2.42 3.54 10.40
CA ILE A 142 -1.75 4.60 9.61
C ILE A 142 -0.23 4.35 9.56
N ALA A 143 0.37 3.99 10.70
CA ALA A 143 1.81 3.75 10.84
C ALA A 143 2.06 2.36 11.45
N PRO A 144 2.09 1.28 10.65
CA PRO A 144 2.46 -0.05 11.14
C PRO A 144 3.94 -0.09 11.52
N GLY A 145 4.29 -0.81 12.56
CA GLY A 145 5.68 -0.89 13.04
C GLY A 145 5.83 -1.37 14.47
N ILE A 146 7.05 -1.20 14.97
CA ILE A 146 7.48 -1.56 16.31
C ILE A 146 7.50 -0.29 17.18
N TYR A 147 6.98 -0.40 18.39
CA TYR A 147 6.84 0.67 19.35
C TYR A 147 7.46 0.26 20.69
N ALA A 148 8.06 1.22 21.40
CA ALA A 148 8.54 0.99 22.76
C ALA A 148 7.37 0.64 23.68
N TYR A 149 7.53 -0.42 24.46
CA TYR A 149 6.58 -0.82 25.48
C TYR A 149 6.78 0.04 26.74
N GLU A 150 5.65 0.41 27.35
CA GLU A 150 5.60 1.10 28.63
C GLU A 150 4.68 0.33 29.57
N GLU A 151 4.88 0.49 30.88
CA GLU A 151 4.01 -0.14 31.86
C GLU A 151 2.55 0.28 31.66
N ASN A 152 1.65 -0.70 31.68
CA ASN A 152 0.20 -0.53 31.51
C ASN A 152 -0.27 -0.07 30.13
N LEU A 153 0.57 -0.21 29.10
CA LEU A 153 0.19 0.06 27.70
C LEU A 153 -0.96 -0.85 27.26
N ARG A 154 -1.98 -0.29 26.61
CA ARG A 154 -3.14 -1.04 26.08
C ARG A 154 -3.17 -1.09 24.56
N VAL A 155 -4.04 -1.96 24.04
CA VAL A 155 -4.30 -2.08 22.60
C VAL A 155 -4.76 -0.74 22.02
N SER A 156 -5.67 -0.03 22.69
CA SER A 156 -6.12 1.30 22.26
C SER A 156 -4.98 2.32 22.17
N ASP A 157 -4.10 2.35 23.16
CA ASP A 157 -2.93 3.23 23.20
C ASP A 157 -1.96 2.94 22.05
N LEU A 158 -1.70 1.66 21.78
CA LEU A 158 -0.84 1.24 20.66
C LEU A 158 -1.44 1.65 19.31
N ILE A 159 -2.74 1.48 19.12
CA ILE A 159 -3.45 1.91 17.91
C ILE A 159 -3.36 3.43 17.76
N LEU A 160 -3.51 4.19 18.85
CA LEU A 160 -3.39 5.64 18.84
C LEU A 160 -1.97 6.09 18.47
N ARG A 161 -0.94 5.45 19.05
CA ARG A 161 0.47 5.69 18.72
C ARG A 161 0.77 5.39 17.25
N ALA A 162 0.08 4.40 16.67
CA ALA A 162 0.15 4.07 15.25
C ALA A 162 -0.65 5.03 14.34
N GLY A 163 -1.14 6.15 14.88
CA GLY A 163 -1.92 7.15 14.14
C GLY A 163 -3.39 6.80 13.98
N GLY A 164 -3.87 5.72 14.60
CA GLY A 164 -5.23 5.23 14.47
C GLY A 164 -5.41 4.18 13.38
N LEU A 165 -6.66 3.76 13.20
CA LEU A 165 -7.06 2.73 12.24
C LEU A 165 -7.32 3.33 10.86
N SER A 166 -6.97 2.58 9.81
CA SER A 166 -7.36 2.93 8.44
C SER A 166 -8.87 2.70 8.23
N ARG A 167 -9.48 3.34 7.22
CA ARG A 167 -10.89 3.08 6.85
C ARG A 167 -11.13 1.66 6.35
N ALA A 168 -10.08 0.96 5.95
CA ALA A 168 -10.15 -0.41 5.46
C ALA A 168 -9.98 -1.46 6.58
N ALA A 169 -9.73 -1.01 7.82
CA ALA A 169 -9.53 -1.88 8.97
C ALA A 169 -10.79 -2.70 9.32
N TYR A 170 -10.61 -3.99 9.56
CA TYR A 170 -11.67 -4.88 10.00
C TYR A 170 -11.95 -4.69 11.50
N LEU A 171 -12.92 -3.84 11.83
CA LEU A 171 -13.21 -3.44 13.22
C LEU A 171 -13.85 -4.53 14.09
N LEU A 172 -14.33 -5.62 13.49
CA LEU A 172 -14.99 -6.69 14.24
C LEU A 172 -13.98 -7.52 15.02
N GLU A 173 -12.77 -7.70 14.49
CA GLU A 173 -11.77 -8.59 15.07
C GLU A 173 -10.33 -8.17 14.69
N ALA A 174 -9.48 -8.04 15.71
CA ALA A 174 -8.02 -8.01 15.58
C ALA A 174 -7.43 -9.25 16.27
N GLU A 175 -6.26 -9.69 15.81
CA GLU A 175 -5.54 -10.81 16.41
C GLU A 175 -4.38 -10.26 17.25
N LEU A 176 -4.36 -10.59 18.53
CA LEU A 176 -3.25 -10.27 19.43
C LEU A 176 -2.43 -11.55 19.68
N ALA A 177 -1.23 -11.59 19.13
CA ALA A 177 -0.28 -12.67 19.36
C ALA A 177 0.58 -12.34 20.58
N ARG A 178 0.52 -13.20 21.60
CA ARG A 178 1.35 -13.10 22.80
C ARG A 178 2.61 -13.92 22.60
N ILE A 179 3.77 -13.28 22.77
CA ILE A 179 5.07 -13.92 22.64
C ILE A 179 5.73 -13.90 24.00
N ASP A 180 5.97 -15.07 24.57
CA ASP A 180 6.74 -15.25 25.80
C ASP A 180 7.89 -16.20 25.47
N PRO A 181 9.17 -15.82 25.69
CA PRO A 181 10.32 -16.68 25.41
C PRO A 181 10.23 -18.08 26.05
N GLY A 182 9.51 -18.23 27.16
CA GLY A 182 9.35 -19.50 27.87
C GLY A 182 8.15 -20.35 27.47
N GLN A 183 7.25 -19.84 26.60
CA GLN A 183 5.99 -20.50 26.27
C GLN A 183 5.71 -20.49 24.76
N PRO A 184 4.97 -21.46 24.22
CA PRO A 184 4.54 -21.39 22.83
C PRO A 184 3.62 -20.17 22.62
N PRO A 185 3.75 -19.46 21.48
CA PRO A 185 2.93 -18.28 21.21
C PRO A 185 1.46 -18.69 21.09
N TYR A 186 0.58 -17.90 21.70
CA TYR A 186 -0.87 -18.07 21.56
C TYR A 186 -1.52 -16.79 21.03
N ARG A 187 -2.71 -16.94 20.44
CA ARG A 187 -3.43 -15.85 19.78
C ARG A 187 -4.75 -15.60 20.49
N GLU A 188 -5.01 -14.34 20.77
CA GLU A 188 -6.24 -13.85 21.37
C GLU A 188 -6.98 -12.99 20.34
N LYS A 189 -8.31 -13.10 20.30
CA LYS A 189 -9.16 -12.29 19.43
C LYS A 189 -9.65 -11.06 20.19
N ILE A 190 -9.44 -9.88 19.63
CA ILE A 190 -9.80 -8.60 20.23
C ILE A 190 -10.88 -7.91 19.39
N ALA A 191 -11.99 -7.53 20.01
CA ALA A 191 -13.10 -6.85 19.34
C ALA A 191 -12.87 -5.33 19.29
N LEU A 192 -12.20 -4.83 18.24
CA LEU A 192 -11.82 -3.42 18.13
C LEU A 192 -12.99 -2.43 18.22
N HIS A 193 -14.14 -2.75 17.62
CA HIS A 193 -15.32 -1.88 17.67
C HIS A 193 -15.78 -1.60 19.11
N LYS A 194 -15.65 -2.56 20.03
CA LYS A 194 -15.99 -2.34 21.45
C LYS A 194 -15.03 -1.39 22.13
N ILE A 195 -13.74 -1.53 21.83
CA ILE A 195 -12.68 -0.64 22.34
C ILE A 195 -12.94 0.79 21.86
N LEU A 196 -13.24 0.99 20.57
CA LEU A 196 -13.53 2.30 19.99
C LEU A 196 -14.78 2.96 20.61
N LEU A 197 -15.87 2.21 20.77
CA LEU A 197 -17.12 2.72 21.36
C LEU A 197 -16.95 3.11 22.84
N SER A 198 -16.07 2.42 23.56
CA SER A 198 -15.78 2.72 24.97
C SER A 198 -15.00 4.03 25.17
N GLN A 199 -14.30 4.51 24.14
CA GLN A 199 -13.56 5.79 24.17
C GLN A 199 -14.50 7.00 23.99
N THR A 200 -15.70 6.79 23.45
CA THR A 200 -16.68 7.87 23.16
C THR A 200 -17.71 8.12 24.25
N SER A 201 -17.75 7.30 25.31
CA SER A 201 -18.64 7.53 26.46
C SER A 201 -17.86 8.32 27.52
N ASP A 202 -18.39 9.48 27.92
CA ASP A 202 -17.86 10.46 28.91
C ASP A 202 -17.69 9.92 30.35
N ASN A 203 -17.24 8.68 30.52
CA ASN A 203 -16.82 8.17 31.81
C ASN A 203 -15.30 8.35 31.94
N ALA A 204 -14.91 9.35 32.73
CA ALA A 204 -13.54 9.70 33.11
C ALA A 204 -12.78 8.60 33.93
N SER A 205 -13.21 7.34 33.81
CA SER A 205 -12.53 6.12 34.25
C SER A 205 -12.30 5.17 33.06
N GLY A 206 -11.97 5.76 31.89
CA GLY A 206 -11.89 5.14 30.57
C GLY A 206 -10.82 4.05 30.43
N LYS A 207 -11.10 2.86 30.96
CA LYS A 207 -10.40 1.61 30.63
C LYS A 207 -11.44 0.50 30.59
N SER A 208 -12.00 0.25 29.41
CA SER A 208 -12.93 -0.87 29.19
C SER A 208 -12.24 -2.18 29.55
N ALA A 209 -12.98 -3.12 30.16
CA ALA A 209 -12.50 -4.48 30.38
C ALA A 209 -12.13 -5.18 29.05
N ASP A 210 -12.70 -4.71 27.93
CA ASP A 210 -12.43 -5.20 26.59
C ASP A 210 -11.12 -4.68 25.98
N ASP A 211 -10.49 -3.65 26.56
CA ASP A 211 -9.23 -3.07 26.08
C ASP A 211 -8.04 -3.78 26.73
N ALA A 212 -7.52 -4.81 26.06
CA ALA A 212 -6.49 -5.68 26.62
C ALA A 212 -5.19 -4.91 26.96
N LEU A 213 -4.61 -5.24 28.11
CA LEU A 213 -3.26 -4.82 28.47
C LEU A 213 -2.25 -5.57 27.60
N LEU A 214 -1.28 -4.84 27.05
CA LEU A 214 -0.17 -5.41 26.31
C LEU A 214 0.93 -5.87 27.27
N ARG A 215 1.74 -6.80 26.78
CA ARG A 215 2.94 -7.35 27.41
C ARG A 215 4.14 -7.09 26.47
N PRO A 216 5.36 -7.15 26.98
CA PRO A 216 6.55 -7.15 26.12
C PRO A 216 6.43 -8.21 25.01
N ASP A 217 6.88 -7.83 23.81
CA ASP A 217 6.94 -8.61 22.58
C ASP A 217 5.59 -9.01 21.95
N ASP A 218 4.49 -8.49 22.47
CA ASP A 218 3.18 -8.68 21.86
C ASP A 218 3.09 -8.09 20.45
N GLN A 219 2.35 -8.78 19.60
CA GLN A 219 2.11 -8.38 18.22
C GLN A 219 0.62 -8.29 17.93
N LEU A 220 0.15 -7.10 17.61
CA LEU A 220 -1.23 -6.82 17.23
C LEU A 220 -1.37 -6.84 15.70
N PHE A 221 -2.27 -7.66 15.18
CA PHE A 221 -2.58 -7.75 13.75
C PHE A 221 -3.99 -7.23 13.48
N ILE A 222 -4.07 -6.19 12.66
CA ILE A 222 -5.33 -5.55 12.26
C ILE A 222 -5.55 -5.88 10.79
N ARG A 223 -6.48 -6.79 10.51
CA ARG A 223 -6.75 -7.23 9.14
C ARG A 223 -7.48 -6.15 8.35
N ARG A 224 -7.32 -6.21 7.04
CA ARG A 224 -8.16 -5.48 6.10
C ARG A 224 -9.50 -6.18 5.92
N ILE A 225 -10.58 -5.41 5.77
CA ILE A 225 -11.86 -5.93 5.31
C ILE A 225 -11.62 -6.64 3.97
N PRO A 226 -11.95 -7.94 3.84
CA PRO A 226 -11.85 -8.65 2.57
C PRO A 226 -12.62 -7.91 1.47
N ASP A 227 -12.04 -7.82 0.28
CA ASP A 227 -12.62 -7.12 -0.87
C ASP A 227 -12.96 -5.63 -0.64
N TRP A 228 -12.32 -4.98 0.34
CA TRP A 228 -12.48 -3.54 0.58
C TRP A 228 -12.01 -2.72 -0.62
N ARG A 229 -12.97 -2.34 -1.45
CA ARG A 229 -12.85 -1.36 -2.52
C ARG A 229 -13.99 -0.36 -2.30
N VAL A 230 -13.68 0.93 -2.46
CA VAL A 230 -14.75 1.95 -2.58
C VAL A 230 -15.62 1.49 -3.75
N GLY A 231 -16.91 1.31 -3.48
CA GLY A 231 -17.83 0.41 -4.20
C GLY A 231 -17.51 0.29 -5.69
N PRO A 232 -17.38 -0.94 -6.24
CA PRO A 232 -17.06 -1.10 -7.63
C PRO A 232 -18.06 -0.33 -8.49
N LEU A 233 -17.56 0.45 -9.44
CA LEU A 233 -18.39 1.31 -10.27
C LEU A 233 -18.45 0.74 -11.68
N VAL A 234 -19.59 0.95 -12.32
CA VAL A 234 -19.76 0.82 -13.76
C VAL A 234 -20.20 2.16 -14.32
N GLU A 235 -19.95 2.38 -15.60
CA GLU A 235 -20.34 3.60 -16.27
C GLU A 235 -21.41 3.29 -17.32
N ILE A 236 -22.48 4.09 -17.36
CA ILE A 236 -23.49 4.05 -18.41
C ILE A 236 -23.52 5.39 -19.16
N ARG A 237 -23.41 5.33 -20.48
CA ARG A 237 -23.33 6.50 -21.36
C ARG A 237 -24.30 6.41 -22.52
N GLY A 238 -24.52 7.57 -23.14
CA GLY A 238 -25.32 7.74 -24.35
C GLY A 238 -26.78 8.09 -24.03
N GLU A 239 -27.68 7.59 -24.88
CA GLU A 239 -29.12 7.84 -24.87
C GLU A 239 -29.83 7.06 -23.75
N VAL A 240 -29.55 7.42 -22.52
CA VAL A 240 -30.23 6.92 -21.31
C VAL A 240 -30.77 8.08 -20.50
N LYS A 241 -31.78 7.84 -19.66
CA LYS A 241 -32.41 8.91 -18.88
C LYS A 241 -31.43 9.58 -17.90
N PHE A 242 -30.56 8.79 -17.28
CA PHE A 242 -29.53 9.25 -16.36
C PHE A 242 -28.18 8.60 -16.69
N PRO A 243 -27.34 9.21 -17.54
CA PRO A 243 -25.98 8.74 -17.76
C PRO A 243 -25.10 9.05 -16.55
N GLY A 244 -24.11 8.19 -16.27
CA GLY A 244 -23.17 8.40 -15.17
C GLY A 244 -22.59 7.13 -14.58
N MET A 245 -22.01 7.28 -13.38
CA MET A 245 -21.38 6.19 -12.63
C MET A 245 -22.37 5.56 -11.66
N TYR A 246 -22.45 4.24 -11.65
CA TYR A 246 -23.33 3.46 -10.79
C TYR A 246 -22.53 2.47 -9.96
N ALA A 247 -22.85 2.40 -8.66
CA ALA A 247 -22.26 1.41 -7.77
C ALA A 247 -22.86 0.02 -8.04
N ILE A 248 -22.00 -0.99 -8.03
CA ILE A 248 -22.38 -2.40 -8.17
C ILE A 248 -21.93 -3.19 -6.94
N ASP A 249 -22.64 -4.26 -6.64
CA ASP A 249 -22.15 -5.34 -5.77
C ASP A 249 -21.44 -6.38 -6.65
N TRP A 250 -20.15 -6.58 -6.41
CA TRP A 250 -19.31 -7.42 -7.26
C TRP A 250 -19.88 -8.84 -7.33
N GLY A 251 -20.11 -9.33 -8.55
CA GLY A 251 -20.58 -10.69 -8.78
C GLY A 251 -22.08 -10.89 -8.54
N LYS A 252 -22.82 -9.86 -8.13
CA LYS A 252 -24.27 -9.92 -7.92
C LYS A 252 -25.05 -8.99 -8.85
N THR A 253 -24.63 -7.74 -8.98
CA THR A 253 -25.36 -6.74 -9.77
C THR A 253 -25.34 -7.09 -11.25
N ARG A 254 -26.53 -7.02 -11.87
CA ARG A 254 -26.76 -7.38 -13.27
C ARG A 254 -26.92 -6.15 -14.16
N LEU A 255 -26.73 -6.36 -15.47
CA LEU A 255 -26.88 -5.30 -16.47
C LEU A 255 -28.28 -4.69 -16.46
N SER A 256 -29.32 -5.51 -16.36
CA SER A 256 -30.72 -5.05 -16.29
C SER A 256 -30.96 -4.08 -15.12
N GLU A 257 -30.40 -4.38 -13.94
CA GLU A 257 -30.50 -3.56 -12.72
C GLU A 257 -29.90 -2.18 -12.93
N ILE A 258 -28.70 -2.10 -13.51
CA ILE A 258 -28.06 -0.80 -13.81
C ILE A 258 -28.82 -0.02 -14.87
N CYS A 259 -29.32 -0.69 -15.93
CA CYS A 259 -30.18 -0.04 -16.92
C CYS A 259 -31.44 0.53 -16.29
N GLN A 260 -32.04 -0.17 -15.32
CA GLN A 260 -33.22 0.30 -14.59
C GLN A 260 -32.91 1.49 -13.67
N LEU A 261 -31.78 1.45 -12.95
CA LEU A 261 -31.30 2.56 -12.12
C LEU A 261 -30.98 3.81 -12.96
N ALA A 262 -30.49 3.63 -14.18
CA ALA A 262 -30.29 4.68 -15.17
C ALA A 262 -31.60 5.22 -15.77
N GLY A 263 -32.76 4.68 -15.37
CA GLY A 263 -34.08 5.06 -15.86
C GLY A 263 -34.40 4.53 -17.26
N GLY A 264 -33.62 3.57 -17.75
CA GLY A 264 -33.77 2.94 -19.06
C GLY A 264 -33.18 3.75 -20.23
N PRO A 265 -33.02 3.09 -21.40
CA PRO A 265 -32.69 3.77 -22.65
C PRO A 265 -33.82 4.70 -23.10
N THR A 266 -33.47 5.84 -23.67
CA THR A 266 -34.46 6.77 -24.24
C THR A 266 -35.05 6.20 -25.54
N PRO A 267 -36.18 6.72 -26.05
CA PRO A 267 -36.72 6.30 -27.36
C PRO A 267 -35.78 6.55 -28.54
N GLU A 268 -34.75 7.38 -28.36
CA GLU A 268 -33.75 7.65 -29.40
C GLU A 268 -32.54 6.73 -29.30
N ALA A 269 -32.48 5.86 -28.30
CA ALA A 269 -31.39 4.92 -28.11
C ALA A 269 -31.48 3.73 -29.08
N SER A 270 -30.36 3.39 -29.70
CA SER A 270 -30.24 2.19 -30.52
C SER A 270 -29.90 0.98 -29.65
N LEU A 271 -30.89 0.11 -29.41
CA LEU A 271 -30.66 -1.13 -28.66
C LEU A 271 -29.83 -2.16 -29.45
N HIS A 272 -29.80 -2.07 -30.77
CA HIS A 272 -29.01 -2.99 -31.61
C HIS A 272 -27.54 -2.60 -31.68
N GLU A 273 -27.24 -1.32 -31.54
CA GLU A 273 -25.86 -0.80 -31.53
C GLU A 273 -25.32 -0.62 -30.10
N ALA A 274 -26.15 -0.89 -29.08
CA ALA A 274 -25.74 -0.84 -27.69
C ALA A 274 -24.65 -1.88 -27.41
N ARG A 275 -23.65 -1.48 -26.61
CA ARG A 275 -22.44 -2.27 -26.37
C ARG A 275 -22.06 -2.27 -24.89
N LEU A 276 -21.55 -3.40 -24.44
CA LEU A 276 -20.93 -3.57 -23.13
C LEU A 276 -19.43 -3.81 -23.32
N TYR A 277 -18.60 -2.91 -22.81
CA TYR A 277 -17.16 -3.05 -22.80
C TYR A 277 -16.69 -3.45 -21.41
N ARG A 278 -15.87 -4.50 -21.33
CA ARG A 278 -15.22 -4.93 -20.10
C ARG A 278 -13.74 -4.66 -20.18
N ARG A 279 -13.27 -3.72 -19.38
CA ARG A 279 -11.85 -3.45 -19.26
C ARG A 279 -11.16 -4.61 -18.57
N ARG A 280 -10.07 -5.11 -19.15
CA ARG A 280 -9.23 -6.09 -18.45
C ARG A 280 -8.43 -5.35 -17.39
N LEU A 281 -8.79 -5.53 -16.12
CA LEU A 281 -7.99 -5.06 -15.00
C LEU A 281 -6.78 -6.00 -14.83
N GLU A 282 -5.87 -6.05 -15.81
CA GLU A 282 -4.51 -6.52 -15.52
C GLU A 282 -3.84 -5.45 -14.65
N HIS A 283 -3.10 -5.89 -13.64
CA HIS A 283 -2.49 -5.06 -12.60
C HIS A 283 -1.86 -3.78 -13.16
N ALA A 284 -2.62 -2.68 -13.19
CA ALA A 284 -2.05 -1.37 -13.40
C ALA A 284 -1.39 -0.99 -12.06
N PRO A 285 -0.04 -0.94 -11.98
CA PRO A 285 0.58 -0.33 -10.83
C PRO A 285 0.08 1.12 -10.74
N LEU A 286 -0.16 1.58 -9.52
CA LEU A 286 -0.41 2.98 -9.19
C LEU A 286 0.83 3.82 -9.56
N GLN A 287 1.14 3.99 -10.83
CA GLN A 287 2.22 4.84 -11.30
C GLN A 287 1.82 5.56 -12.58
N THR A 288 1.85 6.88 -12.43
CA THR A 288 2.01 7.88 -13.49
C THR A 288 0.74 8.17 -14.27
N GLU A 289 -0.06 9.08 -13.71
CA GLU A 289 -0.69 10.11 -14.53
C GLU A 289 0.38 10.65 -15.50
N ALA A 290 0.35 10.19 -16.75
CA ALA A 290 1.17 10.76 -17.79
C ALA A 290 0.76 12.23 -17.92
N THR A 291 1.59 13.10 -17.34
CA THR A 291 1.50 14.55 -17.44
C THR A 291 1.65 14.94 -18.90
N LEU A 292 0.55 14.98 -19.64
CA LEU A 292 0.45 15.90 -20.75
C LEU A 292 0.34 17.31 -20.13
N PRO A 293 1.18 18.28 -20.51
CA PRO A 293 1.06 19.64 -20.00
C PRO A 293 -0.37 20.14 -20.20
N ALA A 294 -1.04 20.51 -19.10
CA ALA A 294 -2.42 20.95 -19.07
C ALA A 294 -2.70 22.24 -19.88
N GLU A 295 -1.68 22.82 -20.50
CA GLU A 295 -1.77 24.05 -21.30
C GLU A 295 -2.31 23.86 -22.73
N ILE A 296 -2.38 22.63 -23.26
CA ILE A 296 -2.77 22.40 -24.68
C ILE A 296 -4.13 21.71 -24.84
N LEU A 297 -4.69 21.08 -23.81
CA LEU A 297 -5.93 20.32 -23.92
C LEU A 297 -7.12 21.11 -23.39
N THR A 298 -8.07 21.45 -24.26
CA THR A 298 -9.39 21.85 -23.79
C THR A 298 -10.05 20.67 -23.06
N ARG A 299 -10.97 20.91 -22.11
CA ARG A 299 -11.63 19.83 -21.33
C ARG A 299 -12.23 18.73 -22.23
N PHE A 300 -12.68 19.08 -23.43
CA PHE A 300 -13.24 18.16 -24.42
C PHE A 300 -12.20 17.21 -25.04
N ASP A 301 -10.98 17.67 -25.28
CA ASP A 301 -9.90 16.82 -25.85
C ASP A 301 -9.48 15.73 -24.86
N HIS A 302 -9.48 16.04 -23.57
CA HIS A 302 -9.07 15.09 -22.53
C HIS A 302 -10.07 13.93 -22.37
N GLU A 303 -11.38 14.22 -22.44
CA GLU A 303 -12.42 13.19 -22.36
C GLU A 303 -12.40 12.25 -23.57
N LYS A 304 -12.20 12.80 -24.77
CA LYS A 304 -12.11 12.04 -26.02
C LYS A 304 -10.88 11.12 -26.06
N ILE A 305 -9.70 11.63 -25.67
CA ILE A 305 -8.44 10.85 -25.63
C ILE A 305 -8.49 9.73 -24.58
N LYS A 306 -9.12 9.98 -23.42
CA LYS A 306 -9.32 8.93 -22.41
C LYS A 306 -10.24 7.84 -22.94
N PHE A 307 -11.32 8.22 -23.63
CA PHE A 307 -12.30 7.30 -24.19
C PHE A 307 -11.74 6.40 -25.29
N ASP A 308 -10.98 6.96 -26.24
CA ASP A 308 -10.39 6.16 -27.32
C ASP A 308 -9.41 5.09 -26.80
N ARG A 309 -8.69 5.41 -25.72
CA ARG A 309 -7.81 4.48 -25.02
C ARG A 309 -8.60 3.41 -24.25
N ASP A 310 -9.63 3.81 -23.50
CA ASP A 310 -10.50 2.88 -22.77
C ASP A 310 -11.16 1.86 -23.73
N ARG A 311 -11.53 2.26 -24.95
CA ARG A 311 -12.09 1.38 -25.99
C ARG A 311 -11.06 0.42 -26.61
N GLN A 312 -9.80 0.83 -26.71
CA GLN A 312 -8.73 -0.01 -27.28
C GLN A 312 -8.27 -1.12 -26.32
N GLU A 313 -8.37 -0.89 -25.02
CA GLU A 313 -7.95 -1.85 -23.99
C GLU A 313 -9.11 -2.70 -23.42
N ALA A 314 -10.35 -2.43 -23.81
CA ALA A 314 -11.53 -3.14 -23.33
C ALA A 314 -12.03 -4.23 -24.29
N SER A 315 -12.38 -5.38 -23.73
CA SER A 315 -13.02 -6.48 -24.46
C SER A 315 -14.51 -6.19 -24.67
N LEU A 316 -15.03 -6.36 -25.88
CA LEU A 316 -16.47 -6.28 -26.15
C LEU A 316 -17.18 -7.53 -25.64
N ILE A 317 -18.20 -7.37 -24.80
CA ILE A 317 -19.09 -8.44 -24.37
C ILE A 317 -20.32 -8.46 -25.27
N SER A 318 -20.57 -9.63 -25.88
CA SER A 318 -21.75 -9.84 -26.71
C SER A 318 -23.02 -9.88 -25.85
N VAL A 319 -23.86 -8.86 -25.98
CA VAL A 319 -25.17 -8.76 -25.30
C VAL A 319 -26.20 -8.33 -26.34
N ASP A 320 -27.35 -9.01 -26.37
CA ASP A 320 -28.51 -8.58 -27.15
C ASP A 320 -29.41 -7.72 -26.26
N PHE A 321 -29.17 -6.41 -26.27
CA PHE A 321 -29.87 -5.45 -25.42
C PHE A 321 -31.36 -5.35 -25.75
N ALA A 322 -31.75 -5.60 -27.00
CA ALA A 322 -33.15 -5.60 -27.40
C ALA A 322 -33.90 -6.75 -26.74
N LYS A 323 -33.37 -7.97 -26.79
CA LYS A 323 -33.97 -9.12 -26.10
C LYS A 323 -33.93 -8.99 -24.59
N LEU A 324 -32.85 -8.43 -24.05
CA LEU A 324 -32.72 -8.20 -22.61
C LEU A 324 -33.79 -7.22 -22.09
N LEU A 325 -33.87 -6.02 -22.69
CA LEU A 325 -34.64 -4.91 -22.12
C LEU A 325 -36.11 -4.90 -22.58
N LEU A 326 -36.42 -5.42 -23.77
CA LEU A 326 -37.79 -5.46 -24.28
C LEU A 326 -38.45 -6.81 -24.02
N ALA A 327 -37.77 -7.91 -24.36
CA ALA A 327 -38.31 -9.26 -24.19
C ALA A 327 -38.07 -9.87 -22.80
N HIS A 328 -37.31 -9.18 -21.93
CA HIS A 328 -37.00 -9.61 -20.56
C HIS A 328 -36.33 -11.00 -20.51
N GLU A 329 -35.52 -11.32 -21.53
CA GLU A 329 -34.83 -12.60 -21.63
C GLU A 329 -33.57 -12.63 -20.75
N ALA A 330 -33.66 -13.31 -19.61
CA ALA A 330 -32.59 -13.39 -18.61
C ALA A 330 -31.26 -13.98 -19.13
N GLN A 331 -31.27 -14.72 -20.24
CA GLN A 331 -30.06 -15.28 -20.87
C GLN A 331 -29.08 -14.21 -21.37
N HIS A 332 -29.58 -12.99 -21.63
CA HIS A 332 -28.77 -11.84 -22.04
C HIS A 332 -28.37 -10.96 -20.86
N ASP A 333 -28.78 -11.29 -19.62
CA ASP A 333 -28.56 -10.45 -18.45
C ASP A 333 -27.22 -10.79 -17.78
N VAL A 334 -26.16 -10.13 -18.26
CA VAL A 334 -24.78 -10.38 -17.83
C VAL A 334 -24.52 -9.77 -16.44
N VAL A 335 -23.76 -10.50 -15.60
CA VAL A 335 -23.24 -9.97 -14.33
C VAL A 335 -22.12 -8.98 -14.62
N LEU A 336 -22.23 -7.78 -14.04
CA LEU A 336 -21.28 -6.71 -14.28
C LEU A 336 -20.01 -6.88 -13.47
N ALA A 337 -18.91 -6.41 -14.04
CA ALA A 337 -17.61 -6.28 -13.39
C ALA A 337 -17.25 -4.79 -13.26
N PRO A 338 -16.35 -4.42 -12.34
CA PRO A 338 -16.03 -3.02 -12.13
C PRO A 338 -15.20 -2.45 -13.27
N GLY A 339 -15.53 -1.22 -13.63
CA GLY A 339 -14.99 -0.58 -14.82
C GLY A 339 -15.64 -1.07 -16.12
N ASP A 340 -16.70 -1.88 -16.06
CA ASP A 340 -17.54 -2.12 -17.22
C ASP A 340 -18.17 -0.78 -17.69
N LEU A 341 -18.19 -0.58 -19.00
CA LEU A 341 -18.80 0.57 -19.67
C LEU A 341 -19.95 0.09 -20.54
N ILE A 342 -21.13 0.63 -20.29
CA ILE A 342 -22.37 0.37 -21.03
C ILE A 342 -22.66 1.58 -21.90
N GLU A 343 -22.75 1.38 -23.21
CA GLU A 343 -22.96 2.45 -24.18
C GLU A 343 -24.27 2.23 -24.94
N PHE A 344 -25.17 3.21 -24.88
CA PHE A 344 -26.39 3.26 -25.68
C PHE A 344 -26.27 4.39 -26.71
N PRO A 345 -25.78 4.13 -27.93
CA PRO A 345 -25.64 5.18 -28.94
C PRO A 345 -27.01 5.68 -29.41
N ARG A 346 -27.04 6.91 -29.93
CA ARG A 346 -28.24 7.47 -30.55
C ARG A 346 -28.52 6.80 -31.88
N GLN A 347 -29.78 6.44 -32.12
CA GLN A 347 -30.24 5.79 -33.33
C GLN A 347 -29.91 6.63 -34.55
N SER A 348 -29.04 6.09 -35.41
CA SER A 348 -28.62 6.75 -36.63
C SER A 348 -29.79 6.79 -37.61
N ARG A 349 -30.44 7.96 -37.79
CA ARG A 349 -31.53 8.15 -38.77
C ARG A 349 -31.01 8.27 -40.20
N LEU A 350 -30.10 7.40 -40.60
CA LEU A 350 -29.44 7.40 -41.91
C LEU A 350 -29.68 6.07 -42.63
N VAL A 351 -29.88 6.11 -43.93
CA VAL A 351 -29.82 4.96 -44.84
C VAL A 351 -28.56 5.13 -45.67
N TYR A 352 -27.69 4.14 -45.68
CA TYR A 352 -26.45 4.20 -46.44
C TYR A 352 -26.68 3.73 -47.86
N VAL A 353 -26.24 4.51 -48.86
CA VAL A 353 -26.27 4.10 -50.26
C VAL A 353 -24.86 3.94 -50.76
N THR A 354 -24.55 2.78 -51.33
CA THR A 354 -23.18 2.35 -51.61
C THR A 354 -23.06 1.66 -52.97
N GLY A 355 -21.85 1.61 -53.54
CA GLY A 355 -21.58 0.98 -54.82
C GLY A 355 -21.67 1.93 -56.02
N ALA A 356 -22.19 1.44 -57.15
CA ALA A 356 -22.28 2.15 -58.43
C ALA A 356 -23.40 3.19 -58.47
N VAL A 357 -23.34 4.18 -57.59
CA VAL A 357 -24.23 5.35 -57.53
C VAL A 357 -23.44 6.63 -57.74
N GLY A 358 -24.11 7.74 -58.01
CA GLY A 358 -23.44 9.03 -58.25
C GLY A 358 -22.62 9.52 -57.05
N LEU A 359 -23.20 9.46 -55.86
CA LEU A 359 -22.63 9.92 -54.59
C LEU A 359 -22.94 8.90 -53.49
N PRO A 360 -22.03 7.93 -53.25
CA PRO A 360 -22.20 6.99 -52.14
C PRO A 360 -22.05 7.71 -50.79
N GLY A 361 -22.87 7.34 -49.81
CA GLY A 361 -22.88 7.97 -48.49
C GLY A 361 -24.15 7.71 -47.69
N GLY A 362 -24.20 8.28 -46.48
CA GLY A 362 -25.38 8.24 -45.60
C GLY A 362 -26.40 9.30 -45.99
N ILE A 363 -27.65 8.88 -46.21
CA ILE A 363 -28.77 9.75 -46.57
C ILE A 363 -29.77 9.78 -45.42
N PRO A 364 -30.27 10.95 -44.99
CA PRO A 364 -31.31 11.04 -43.97
C PRO A 364 -32.51 10.15 -44.29
N PHE A 365 -32.86 9.29 -43.34
CA PHE A 365 -34.00 8.39 -43.40
C PHE A 365 -35.29 9.21 -43.48
N VAL A 366 -36.07 8.92 -44.52
CA VAL A 366 -37.41 9.46 -44.75
C VAL A 366 -38.41 8.29 -44.69
N PRO A 367 -39.38 8.32 -43.76
CA PRO A 367 -40.39 7.26 -43.66
C PRO A 367 -41.17 7.06 -44.96
N GLY A 368 -41.31 5.81 -45.41
CA GLY A 368 -42.07 5.45 -46.61
C GLY A 368 -41.34 5.64 -47.94
N GLU A 369 -40.13 6.21 -47.92
CA GLU A 369 -39.27 6.34 -49.11
C GLU A 369 -38.78 4.97 -49.58
N LYS A 370 -38.85 4.73 -50.90
CA LYS A 370 -38.43 3.45 -51.49
C LYS A 370 -36.94 3.45 -51.82
N VAL A 371 -36.36 2.27 -52.02
CA VAL A 371 -34.95 2.07 -52.44
C VAL A 371 -34.57 2.97 -53.61
N SER A 372 -35.43 3.08 -54.62
CA SER A 372 -35.21 3.94 -55.79
C SER A 372 -35.07 5.42 -55.46
N GLY A 373 -35.81 5.93 -54.47
CA GLY A 373 -35.75 7.33 -54.04
C GLY A 373 -34.45 7.66 -53.32
N TYR A 374 -33.94 6.74 -52.49
CA TYR A 374 -32.61 6.89 -51.90
C TYR A 374 -31.51 6.85 -52.96
N ILE A 375 -31.59 5.96 -53.95
CA ILE A 375 -30.63 5.92 -55.06
C ILE A 375 -30.68 7.23 -55.86
N ALA A 376 -31.86 7.81 -56.10
CA ALA A 376 -31.99 9.10 -56.76
C ALA A 376 -31.33 10.23 -55.96
N ARG A 377 -31.54 10.27 -54.64
CA ARG A 377 -30.88 11.22 -53.73
C ARG A 377 -29.36 11.01 -53.65
N ALA A 378 -28.88 9.79 -53.88
CA ALA A 378 -27.47 9.46 -54.07
C ALA A 378 -26.93 9.84 -55.46
N GLY A 379 -27.59 10.75 -56.20
CA GLY A 379 -27.16 11.15 -57.55
C GLY A 379 -27.53 10.15 -58.65
N GLY A 380 -28.39 9.17 -58.36
CA GLY A 380 -28.86 8.16 -59.31
C GLY A 380 -27.89 7.00 -59.50
N PHE A 381 -28.28 6.08 -60.39
CA PHE A 381 -27.46 4.96 -60.80
C PHE A 381 -26.25 5.43 -61.64
N GLY A 382 -25.04 4.99 -61.30
CA GLY A 382 -23.85 5.23 -62.10
C GLY A 382 -23.91 4.57 -63.49
N LEU A 383 -23.04 5.00 -64.40
CA LEU A 383 -22.98 4.54 -65.80
C LEU A 383 -22.90 3.01 -65.94
N HIS A 384 -22.16 2.37 -65.04
CA HIS A 384 -21.98 0.92 -65.02
C HIS A 384 -22.79 0.25 -63.92
N ALA A 385 -23.89 0.82 -63.44
CA ALA A 385 -24.67 0.23 -62.37
C ALA A 385 -25.61 -0.89 -62.86
N SER A 386 -25.74 -1.94 -62.06
CA SER A 386 -26.67 -3.04 -62.29
C SER A 386 -27.99 -2.79 -61.57
N ARG A 387 -28.96 -2.23 -62.30
CA ARG A 387 -30.29 -1.86 -61.77
C ARG A 387 -31.13 -3.05 -61.26
N SER A 388 -30.92 -4.25 -61.80
CA SER A 388 -31.70 -5.46 -61.44
C SER A 388 -31.07 -6.31 -60.33
N ARG A 389 -29.97 -5.85 -59.72
CA ARG A 389 -29.24 -6.60 -58.69
C ARG A 389 -29.00 -5.77 -57.44
N VAL A 390 -29.85 -4.77 -57.20
CA VAL A 390 -29.77 -3.95 -55.99
C VAL A 390 -30.12 -4.82 -54.79
N LYS A 391 -29.35 -4.67 -53.72
CA LYS A 391 -29.58 -5.38 -52.46
C LYS A 391 -29.76 -4.39 -51.34
N VAL A 392 -30.60 -4.72 -50.39
CA VAL A 392 -30.74 -4.01 -49.12
C VAL A 392 -30.19 -4.92 -48.03
N VAL A 393 -29.25 -4.41 -47.26
CA VAL A 393 -28.80 -5.03 -46.03
C VAL A 393 -29.45 -4.30 -44.87
N ARG A 394 -30.28 -5.00 -44.13
CA ARG A 394 -30.96 -4.43 -42.97
C ARG A 394 -29.96 -4.19 -41.85
N ALA A 395 -30.27 -3.27 -40.95
CA ALA A 395 -29.46 -3.04 -39.74
C ALA A 395 -29.22 -4.32 -38.90
N THR A 396 -30.10 -5.32 -39.01
CA THR A 396 -29.99 -6.64 -38.38
C THR A 396 -28.96 -7.57 -39.06
N GLY A 397 -28.45 -7.20 -40.24
CA GLY A 397 -27.56 -8.02 -41.07
C GLY A 397 -28.25 -8.90 -42.11
N GLU A 398 -29.58 -8.89 -42.18
CA GLU A 398 -30.37 -9.61 -43.19
C GLU A 398 -30.17 -8.99 -44.58
N ILE A 399 -30.00 -9.81 -45.61
CA ILE A 399 -29.80 -9.36 -47.01
C ILE A 399 -31.04 -9.71 -47.82
N VAL A 400 -31.70 -8.69 -48.38
CA VAL A 400 -32.90 -8.83 -49.20
C VAL A 400 -32.73 -8.16 -50.56
N ASN A 401 -33.48 -8.60 -51.57
CA ASN A 401 -33.58 -7.88 -52.83
C ASN A 401 -34.31 -6.56 -52.62
N ASP A 402 -34.05 -5.57 -53.46
CA ASP A 402 -34.77 -4.30 -53.41
C ASP A 402 -36.28 -4.44 -53.64
N GLU A 403 -36.70 -5.38 -54.49
CA GLU A 403 -38.12 -5.70 -54.73
C GLU A 403 -38.83 -6.26 -53.49
N ASP A 404 -38.11 -7.05 -52.68
CA ASP A 404 -38.62 -7.74 -51.50
C ASP A 404 -38.37 -6.95 -50.19
N ALA A 405 -37.66 -5.83 -50.27
CA ALA A 405 -37.14 -5.14 -49.10
C ALA A 405 -38.24 -4.52 -48.20
N GLY A 406 -39.42 -4.23 -48.76
CA GLY A 406 -40.50 -3.56 -48.04
C GLY A 406 -40.11 -2.13 -47.61
N PRO A 407 -40.72 -1.59 -46.53
CA PRO A 407 -40.33 -0.29 -45.98
C PRO A 407 -38.91 -0.33 -45.41
N LEU A 408 -38.08 0.63 -45.81
CA LEU A 408 -36.72 0.77 -45.27
C LEU A 408 -36.75 1.30 -43.83
N ALA A 409 -35.71 0.98 -43.08
CA ALA A 409 -35.47 1.48 -41.73
C ALA A 409 -34.16 2.28 -41.64
N ALA A 410 -34.08 3.11 -40.61
CA ALA A 410 -32.84 3.77 -40.21
C ALA A 410 -31.75 2.73 -39.90
N GLY A 411 -30.55 2.90 -40.46
CA GLY A 411 -29.43 1.97 -40.39
C GLY A 411 -29.30 1.01 -41.58
N ASP A 412 -30.31 0.92 -42.46
CA ASP A 412 -30.26 0.04 -43.63
C ASP A 412 -29.22 0.52 -44.65
N THR A 413 -28.58 -0.44 -45.33
CA THR A 413 -27.61 -0.19 -46.39
C THR A 413 -28.12 -0.67 -47.73
N ILE A 414 -28.31 0.24 -48.67
CA ILE A 414 -28.59 -0.04 -50.08
C ILE A 414 -27.27 -0.21 -50.80
N TRP A 415 -27.07 -1.36 -51.43
CA TRP A 415 -25.91 -1.65 -52.24
C TRP A 415 -26.28 -1.82 -53.69
N VAL A 416 -25.64 -1.03 -54.55
CA VAL A 416 -25.82 -1.03 -55.99
C VAL A 416 -24.57 -1.62 -56.64
N PRO A 417 -24.60 -2.87 -57.14
CA PRO A 417 -23.44 -3.45 -57.82
C PRO A 417 -23.19 -2.82 -59.20
N THR A 418 -21.98 -3.01 -59.72
CA THR A 418 -21.68 -2.73 -61.13
C THR A 418 -22.21 -3.84 -62.06
N ARG A 419 -22.52 -3.50 -63.32
CA ARG A 419 -22.78 -4.42 -64.42
C ARG A 419 -21.45 -5.09 -64.80
N SER A 420 -21.14 -6.17 -64.11
CA SER A 420 -20.14 -7.15 -64.54
C SER A 420 -20.82 -8.33 -65.23
N GLU A 421 -20.24 -8.77 -66.35
CA GLU A 421 -20.52 -10.01 -67.09
C GLU A 421 -20.00 -11.28 -66.38
N ARG A 422 -19.38 -11.17 -65.20
CA ARG A 422 -18.77 -12.30 -64.49
C ARG A 422 -19.58 -12.82 -63.29
N SER A 423 -19.45 -14.13 -63.07
CA SER A 423 -20.12 -15.03 -62.12
C SER A 423 -20.44 -14.43 -60.74
N SER A 424 -21.67 -14.73 -60.26
CA SER A 424 -22.28 -14.26 -59.01
C SER A 424 -21.45 -14.42 -57.74
N TRP A 425 -20.45 -15.32 -57.73
CA TRP A 425 -19.65 -15.61 -56.53
C TRP A 425 -18.59 -14.55 -56.22
N ASN A 426 -18.01 -13.92 -57.25
CA ASN A 426 -17.03 -12.85 -57.04
C ASN A 426 -17.72 -11.53 -56.66
N THR A 427 -18.94 -11.30 -57.15
CA THR A 427 -19.77 -10.13 -56.82
C THR A 427 -20.18 -10.11 -55.35
N LEU A 428 -20.45 -11.27 -54.74
CA LEU A 428 -20.67 -11.40 -53.29
C LEU A 428 -19.38 -11.13 -52.49
N ARG A 429 -18.23 -11.57 -53.00
CA ARG A 429 -16.93 -11.33 -52.34
C ARG A 429 -16.56 -9.85 -52.36
N ASP A 430 -16.72 -9.17 -53.49
CA ASP A 430 -16.49 -7.72 -53.59
C ASP A 430 -17.44 -6.93 -52.69
N PHE A 431 -18.70 -7.38 -52.55
CA PHE A 431 -19.67 -6.81 -51.61
C PHE A 431 -19.21 -6.90 -50.14
N VAL A 432 -18.82 -8.09 -49.68
CA VAL A 432 -18.32 -8.29 -48.30
C VAL A 432 -17.08 -7.42 -48.03
N THR A 433 -16.23 -7.25 -49.04
CA THR A 433 -15.00 -6.45 -48.93
C THR A 433 -15.30 -4.95 -48.84
N VAL A 434 -16.26 -4.45 -49.63
CA VAL A 434 -16.69 -3.03 -49.59
C VAL A 434 -17.49 -2.73 -48.32
N ALA A 435 -18.36 -3.64 -47.87
CA ALA A 435 -19.07 -3.51 -46.59
C ALA A 435 -18.09 -3.45 -45.41
N ALA A 436 -17.03 -4.27 -45.42
CA ALA A 436 -15.97 -4.22 -44.42
C ALA A 436 -15.17 -2.90 -44.47
N GLN A 437 -14.92 -2.35 -45.67
CA GLN A 437 -14.24 -1.06 -45.86
C GLN A 437 -15.11 0.14 -45.43
N LEU A 438 -16.42 0.08 -45.64
CA LEU A 438 -17.34 1.11 -45.19
C LEU A 438 -17.59 1.05 -43.67
N ALA A 439 -17.60 -0.14 -43.08
CA ALA A 439 -17.57 -0.28 -41.63
C ALA A 439 -16.32 0.39 -41.02
N THR A 440 -15.18 0.35 -41.71
CA THR A 440 -13.94 1.04 -41.26
C THR A 440 -13.97 2.54 -41.52
N ILE A 441 -14.53 3.01 -42.63
CA ILE A 441 -14.70 4.45 -42.91
C ILE A 441 -15.75 5.07 -41.96
N TYR A 442 -16.84 4.37 -41.65
CA TYR A 442 -17.79 4.76 -40.62
C TYR A 442 -17.10 4.91 -39.25
N VAL A 443 -16.25 3.95 -38.88
CA VAL A 443 -15.40 4.03 -37.67
C VAL A 443 -14.43 5.22 -37.70
N VAL A 444 -13.97 5.68 -38.87
CA VAL A 444 -13.04 6.81 -39.01
C VAL A 444 -13.76 8.17 -39.09
N ILE A 445 -14.91 8.26 -39.74
CA ILE A 445 -15.70 9.49 -39.86
C ILE A 445 -16.43 9.78 -38.55
N ASP A 446 -16.94 8.77 -37.84
CA ASP A 446 -17.45 8.92 -36.46
C ASP A 446 -16.37 9.49 -35.51
N ARG A 447 -15.11 9.04 -35.66
CA ARG A 447 -13.95 9.62 -34.95
C ARG A 447 -13.67 11.09 -35.32
N ALA A 448 -14.02 11.53 -36.53
CA ALA A 448 -13.66 12.83 -37.08
C ALA A 448 -14.75 13.92 -36.98
N THR A 449 -16.04 13.55 -36.96
CA THR A 449 -17.16 14.53 -36.96
C THR A 449 -17.93 14.64 -35.64
N GLY A 450 -17.61 13.84 -34.62
CA GLY A 450 -18.02 14.11 -33.25
C GLY A 450 -17.15 15.22 -32.63
N ASN A 451 -17.60 16.46 -32.77
CA ASN A 451 -17.21 17.60 -31.93
C ASN A 451 -18.08 17.62 -30.67
#